data_AF-A0A9P5ZCJ0-F1
#
_entry.id   AF-A0A9P5ZCJ0-F1
#
_cell.length_a   1.000
_cell.length_b   1.000
_cell.length_c   1.000
_cell.angle_alpha   90.00
_cell.angle_beta   90.00
_cell.angle_gamma   90.00
#
_symmetry.space_group_name_H-M   'P 1'
#
loop_
_entity.id
_entity.type
_entity.pdbx_description
1 polymer ?
#
loop_
_entity_poly.entity_id
_entity_poly.type
_entity_poly.pdbx_seq_one_letter_code
_entity_poly.pdbx_strand_id
1 'polypeptide(L)'
;MSSSQVRHKRDVDEAYEIQAKAGITGAARSTAVGIGLAVIVHHLSPAFRRQTLAFKGFIVSGFTIFGLVHGAEKALFEHENRKRREENILRREARLDLARRGLIGTETEIANWKAEKELERSRPS
;
A
#
# COMPACT_ATOMS: atom_id res chain seq x y z
N MET A 1 -20.92 -19.04 0.56
CA MET A 1 -19.86 -18.12 1.03
C MET A 1 -20.51 -17.02 1.86
N SER A 2 -20.02 -16.75 3.06
CA SER A 2 -20.56 -15.70 3.93
C SER A 2 -20.15 -14.30 3.43
N SER A 3 -20.98 -13.29 3.63
CA SER A 3 -20.74 -11.90 3.18
C SER A 3 -19.44 -11.30 3.73
N SER A 4 -19.02 -11.71 4.93
CA SER A 4 -17.74 -11.32 5.54
C SER A 4 -16.52 -11.86 4.80
N GLN A 5 -16.59 -13.09 4.30
CA GLN A 5 -15.51 -13.72 3.54
C GLN A 5 -15.32 -13.05 2.17
N VAL A 6 -16.43 -12.64 1.54
CA VAL A 6 -16.41 -11.91 0.27
C VAL A 6 -15.79 -10.53 0.44
N ARG A 7 -16.16 -9.79 1.50
CA ARG A 7 -15.56 -8.49 1.83
C ARG A 7 -14.06 -8.63 2.14
N HIS A 8 -13.67 -9.60 2.97
CA HIS A 8 -12.27 -9.83 3.29
C HIS A 8 -11.43 -10.18 2.06
N LYS A 9 -11.93 -11.07 1.19
CA LYS A 9 -11.23 -11.42 -0.05
C LYS A 9 -11.03 -10.20 -0.95
N ARG A 10 -12.07 -9.38 -1.13
CA ARG A 10 -11.98 -8.17 -1.94
C ARG A 10 -10.95 -7.18 -1.39
N ASP A 11 -10.89 -7.01 -0.07
CA ASP A 11 -9.91 -6.12 0.57
C ASP A 11 -8.47 -6.62 0.38
N VAL A 12 -8.25 -7.94 0.39
CA VAL A 12 -6.95 -8.57 0.13
C VAL A 12 -6.56 -8.40 -1.35
N ASP A 13 -7.49 -8.67 -2.26
CA ASP A 13 -7.26 -8.55 -3.71
C ASP A 13 -6.91 -7.09 -4.08
N GLU A 14 -7.59 -6.10 -3.50
CA GLU A 14 -7.29 -4.68 -3.69
C GLU A 14 -5.90 -4.30 -3.16
N ALA A 15 -5.56 -4.73 -1.94
CA ALA A 15 -4.24 -4.48 -1.36
C ALA A 15 -3.12 -5.11 -2.21
N TYR A 16 -3.35 -6.32 -2.71
CA TYR A 16 -2.42 -7.03 -3.58
C TYR A 16 -2.20 -6.28 -4.90
N GLU A 17 -3.27 -5.80 -5.55
CA GLU A 17 -3.14 -5.06 -6.81
C GLU A 17 -2.32 -3.77 -6.64
N ILE A 18 -2.59 -3.01 -5.57
CA ILE A 18 -1.85 -1.80 -5.22
C ILE A 18 -0.37 -2.12 -5.00
N GLN A 19 -0.08 -3.16 -4.21
CA GLN A 19 1.27 -3.60 -3.90
C GLN A 19 2.03 -4.07 -5.14
N ALA A 20 1.39 -4.89 -5.99
CA ALA A 20 1.99 -5.42 -7.22
C ALA A 20 2.32 -4.30 -8.20
N LYS A 21 1.38 -3.37 -8.44
CA LYS A 21 1.59 -2.24 -9.35
C LYS A 21 2.71 -1.32 -8.87
N ALA A 22 2.73 -1.02 -7.58
CA ALA A 22 3.78 -0.19 -6.98
C ALA A 22 5.14 -0.89 -7.01
N GLY A 23 5.18 -2.19 -6.74
CA GLY A 23 6.39 -3.02 -6.83
C GLY A 23 6.95 -3.05 -8.24
N ILE A 24 6.13 -3.31 -9.27
CA ILE A 24 6.57 -3.29 -10.68
C ILE A 24 7.13 -1.92 -11.06
N THR A 25 6.45 -0.85 -10.66
CA THR A 25 6.91 0.53 -10.92
C THR A 25 8.23 0.83 -10.22
N GLY A 26 8.37 0.40 -8.97
CA GLY A 26 9.60 0.54 -8.19
C GLY A 26 10.76 -0.23 -8.82
N ALA A 27 10.51 -1.48 -9.22
CA ALA A 27 11.48 -2.33 -9.90
C ALA A 27 11.97 -1.71 -11.21
N ALA A 28 11.05 -1.20 -12.04
CA ALA A 28 11.41 -0.57 -13.31
C ALA A 28 12.31 0.66 -13.10
N ARG A 29 11.94 1.53 -12.15
CA ARG A 29 12.73 2.73 -11.81
C ARG A 29 14.11 2.39 -11.27
N SER A 30 14.20 1.49 -10.31
CA SER A 30 15.48 1.10 -9.72
C SER A 30 16.36 0.34 -10.70
N THR A 31 15.79 -0.48 -11.58
CA THR A 31 16.53 -1.14 -12.67
C THR A 31 17.15 -0.12 -13.60
N ALA A 32 16.40 0.92 -14.01
CA ALA A 32 16.94 2.00 -14.83
C ALA A 32 18.11 2.71 -14.15
N VAL A 33 18.02 2.95 -12.83
CA VAL A 33 19.13 3.47 -12.02
C VAL A 33 20.33 2.50 -12.02
N GLY A 34 20.10 1.21 -11.77
CA GLY A 34 21.14 0.19 -11.77
C GLY A 34 21.88 0.08 -13.10
N ILE A 35 21.14 0.11 -14.22
CA ILE A 35 21.72 0.13 -15.58
C ILE A 35 22.55 1.39 -15.79
N GLY A 36 22.00 2.57 -15.46
CA GLY A 36 22.70 3.84 -15.59
C GLY A 36 24.02 3.85 -14.80
N LEU A 37 24.00 3.38 -13.56
CA LEU A 37 25.20 3.25 -12.73
C LEU A 37 26.19 2.23 -13.30
N ALA A 38 25.72 1.08 -13.77
CA ALA A 38 26.60 0.08 -14.39
C ALA A 38 27.32 0.63 -15.63
N VAL A 39 26.62 1.42 -16.47
CA VAL A 39 27.22 2.08 -17.64
C VAL A 39 28.25 3.13 -17.22
N ILE A 40 27.92 4.01 -16.27
CA ILE A 40 28.84 5.04 -15.78
C ILE A 40 30.11 4.40 -15.21
N VAL A 41 29.98 3.41 -14.32
CA VAL A 41 31.12 2.73 -13.69
C VAL A 41 31.95 1.97 -14.73
N HIS A 42 31.34 1.43 -15.79
CA HIS A 42 32.06 0.79 -16.90
C HIS A 42 33.02 1.74 -17.62
N HIS A 43 32.62 3.00 -17.79
CA HIS A 43 33.46 4.02 -18.42
C HIS A 43 34.51 4.61 -17.47
N LEU A 44 34.20 4.72 -16.18
CA LEU A 44 35.11 5.34 -15.20
C LEU A 44 36.16 4.38 -14.63
N SER A 45 35.85 3.09 -14.46
CA SER A 45 36.74 2.14 -13.77
C SER A 45 37.29 1.04 -14.69
N PRO A 46 38.62 0.94 -14.86
CA PRO A 46 39.23 -0.15 -15.62
C PRO A 46 39.03 -1.52 -14.94
N ALA A 47 38.88 -1.56 -13.61
CA ALA A 47 38.61 -2.79 -12.88
C ALA A 47 37.20 -3.31 -13.19
N PHE A 48 36.19 -2.45 -13.19
CA PHE A 48 34.81 -2.83 -13.50
C PHE A 48 34.61 -3.16 -15.00
N ARG A 49 35.38 -2.50 -15.88
CA ARG A 49 35.38 -2.81 -17.31
C ARG A 49 35.76 -4.26 -17.59
N ARG A 50 36.75 -4.79 -16.87
CA ARG A 50 37.25 -6.17 -16.97
C ARG A 50 36.31 -7.23 -16.37
N GLN A 51 35.29 -6.82 -15.61
CA GLN A 51 34.30 -7.75 -15.06
C GLN A 51 33.35 -8.29 -16.12
N THR A 52 32.87 -9.52 -15.91
CA THR A 52 31.95 -10.21 -16.83
C THR A 52 30.60 -9.50 -16.94
N LEU A 53 29.91 -9.71 -18.06
CA LEU A 53 28.54 -9.20 -18.24
C LEU A 53 27.57 -9.83 -17.22
N ALA A 54 27.77 -11.10 -16.86
CA ALA A 54 26.97 -11.79 -15.86
C ALA A 54 27.05 -11.09 -14.49
N PHE A 55 28.25 -10.69 -14.06
CA PHE A 55 28.43 -9.97 -12.79
C PHE A 55 27.72 -8.61 -12.79
N LYS A 56 27.77 -7.88 -13.91
CA LYS A 56 27.06 -6.59 -14.05
C LYS A 56 25.55 -6.79 -14.02
N GLY A 57 25.06 -7.83 -14.70
CA GLY A 57 23.64 -8.23 -14.66
C GLY A 57 23.18 -8.57 -13.25
N PHE A 58 24.00 -9.29 -12.48
CA PHE A 58 23.72 -9.60 -11.07
C PHE A 58 23.63 -8.33 -10.20
N ILE A 59 24.49 -7.34 -10.42
CA ILE A 59 24.37 -6.06 -9.71
C ILE A 59 23.05 -5.36 -10.08
N VAL A 60 22.72 -5.28 -11.37
CA VAL A 60 21.48 -4.64 -11.84
C VAL A 60 20.24 -5.35 -11.28
N SER A 61 20.23 -6.69 -11.21
CA SER A 61 19.10 -7.42 -10.61
C SER A 61 18.94 -7.13 -9.13
N GLY A 62 20.03 -6.89 -8.39
CA GLY A 62 19.98 -6.38 -7.02
C GLY A 62 19.20 -5.07 -6.92
N PHE A 63 19.44 -4.11 -7.83
CA PHE A 63 18.64 -2.87 -7.90
C PHE A 63 17.17 -3.17 -8.24
N THR A 64 16.90 -4.07 -9.19
CA THR A 64 15.53 -4.46 -9.56
C THR A 64 14.75 -5.00 -8.36
N ILE A 65 15.33 -5.97 -7.64
CA ILE A 65 14.71 -6.61 -6.48
C ILE A 65 14.49 -5.58 -5.38
N PHE A 66 15.49 -4.72 -5.11
CA PHE A 66 15.35 -3.65 -4.13
C PHE A 66 14.16 -2.74 -4.44
N GLY A 67 14.05 -2.25 -5.68
CA GLY A 67 12.93 -1.37 -6.06
C GLY A 67 11.59 -2.08 -6.05
N LEU A 68 11.56 -3.37 -6.39
CA LEU A 68 10.35 -4.19 -6.31
C LEU A 68 9.82 -4.26 -4.87
N VAL A 69 10.68 -4.68 -3.94
CA VAL A 69 10.30 -4.86 -2.53
C VAL A 69 9.96 -3.52 -1.90
N HIS A 70 10.82 -2.51 -2.07
CA HIS A 70 10.62 -1.21 -1.44
C HIS A 70 9.39 -0.47 -2.00
N GLY A 71 9.13 -0.60 -3.31
CA GLY A 71 7.94 -0.04 -3.93
C GLY A 71 6.64 -0.69 -3.42
N ALA A 72 6.65 -2.03 -3.32
CA ALA A 72 5.54 -2.80 -2.78
C ALA A 72 5.27 -2.46 -1.31
N GLU A 73 6.30 -2.48 -0.46
CA GLU A 73 6.20 -2.20 0.98
C GLU A 73 5.68 -0.78 1.23
N LYS A 74 6.23 0.21 0.54
CA LYS A 74 5.78 1.61 0.69
C LYS A 74 4.29 1.77 0.39
N ALA A 75 3.80 1.16 -0.69
CA ALA A 75 2.40 1.27 -1.09
C ALA A 75 1.47 0.57 -0.10
N LEU A 76 1.87 -0.58 0.43
CA LEU A 76 1.11 -1.28 1.47
C LEU A 76 1.03 -0.44 2.75
N PHE A 77 2.16 0.10 3.21
CA PHE A 77 2.20 0.99 4.38
C PHE A 77 1.32 2.23 4.20
N GLU A 78 1.34 2.84 3.02
CA GLU A 78 0.51 4.01 2.72
C GLU A 78 -0.99 3.65 2.70
N HIS A 79 -1.35 2.50 2.10
CA HIS A 79 -2.72 2.00 2.10
C HIS A 79 -3.23 1.72 3.52
N GLU A 80 -2.44 1.03 4.35
CA GLU A 80 -2.80 0.74 5.74
C GLU A 80 -2.89 2.01 6.58
N ASN A 81 -1.93 2.94 6.45
CA ASN A 81 -1.96 4.21 7.16
C ASN A 81 -3.17 5.05 6.78
N ARG A 82 -3.56 5.04 5.50
CA ARG A 82 -4.79 5.70 5.04
C ARG A 82 -6.03 5.07 5.66
N LYS A 83 -6.18 3.73 5.60
CA LYS A 83 -7.30 3.01 6.24
C LYS A 83 -7.39 3.31 7.74
N ARG A 84 -6.26 3.28 8.46
CA ARG A 84 -6.22 3.61 9.90
C ARG A 84 -6.63 5.06 10.18
N ARG A 85 -6.22 6.02 9.35
CA ARG A 85 -6.61 7.43 9.48
C ARG A 85 -8.11 7.62 9.25
N GLU A 86 -8.65 7.03 8.19
CA GLU A 86 -10.08 7.07 7.87
C GLU A 86 -10.91 6.47 9.00
N GLU A 87 -10.50 5.31 9.53
CA GLU A 87 -11.18 4.67 10.65
C GLU A 87 -11.14 5.54 11.92
N ASN A 88 -10.00 6.17 12.22
CA ASN A 88 -9.87 7.05 13.39
C ASN A 88 -10.74 8.31 13.27
N ILE A 89 -10.84 8.89 12.08
CA ILE A 89 -11.74 10.02 11.81
C ILE A 89 -13.19 9.60 12.05
N LEU A 90 -13.60 8.46 11.47
CA LEU A 90 -14.95 7.93 11.61
C LEU A 90 -15.30 7.61 13.07
N ARG A 91 -14.37 6.98 13.81
CA ARG A 91 -14.54 6.72 15.25
C ARG A 91 -14.69 8.02 16.04
N ARG A 92 -13.95 9.07 15.67
CA ARG A 92 -14.07 10.39 16.31
C ARG A 92 -15.42 11.04 16.02
N GLU A 93 -15.89 11.00 14.77
CA GLU A 93 -17.22 11.50 14.38
C GLU A 93 -18.33 10.75 15.12
N ALA A 94 -18.26 9.41 15.16
CA ALA A 94 -19.22 8.59 15.89
C ALA A 94 -19.30 8.97 17.36
N ARG A 95 -18.14 9.12 18.03
CA ARG A 95 -18.09 9.52 19.45
C ARG A 95 -18.69 10.90 19.68
N LEU A 96 -18.47 11.86 18.77
CA LEU A 96 -19.04 13.20 18.88
C LEU A 96 -20.57 13.19 18.69
N ASP A 97 -21.08 12.45 17.72
CA ASP A 97 -22.52 12.36 17.46
C ASP A 97 -23.26 11.60 18.57
N LEU A 98 -22.68 10.49 19.04
CA LEU A 98 -23.21 9.74 20.18
C LEU A 98 -23.23 10.59 21.45
N ALA A 99 -22.17 11.35 21.72
CA ALA A 99 -22.13 12.26 22.87
C ALA A 99 -23.22 13.36 22.78
N ARG A 100 -23.50 13.89 21.58
CA ARG A 100 -24.62 14.84 21.37
C ARG A 100 -25.99 14.22 21.65
N ARG A 101 -26.13 12.91 21.43
CA ARG A 101 -27.34 12.13 21.75
C ARG A 101 -27.39 11.68 23.22
N GLY A 102 -26.40 12.04 24.04
CA GLY A 102 -26.28 11.59 25.43
C GLY A 102 -25.86 10.13 25.59
N LEU A 103 -25.35 9.51 24.52
CA LEU A 103 -24.91 8.12 24.48
C LEU A 103 -23.39 8.01 24.67
N ILE A 104 -22.95 6.93 25.32
CA ILE A 104 -21.52 6.64 25.50
C ILE A 104 -21.01 5.95 24.24
N GLY A 105 -19.90 6.45 23.68
CA GLY A 105 -19.23 5.88 22.50
C GLY A 105 -18.55 4.53 22.74
N THR A 106 -19.32 3.52 23.16
CA THR A 106 -18.89 2.13 23.27
C THR A 106 -18.76 1.51 21.87
N GLU A 107 -18.03 0.40 21.75
CA GLU A 107 -17.84 -0.27 20.45
C GLU A 107 -19.17 -0.73 19.82
N THR A 108 -20.14 -1.13 20.64
CA THR A 108 -21.49 -1.51 20.18
C THR A 108 -22.26 -0.31 19.63
N GLU A 109 -22.24 0.83 20.33
CA GLU A 109 -22.92 2.05 19.87
C GLU A 109 -22.27 2.63 18.60
N ILE A 110 -20.95 2.55 18.49
CA ILE A 110 -20.23 2.94 17.27
C ILE A 110 -20.62 2.03 16.10
N ALA A 111 -20.80 0.72 16.33
CA ALA A 111 -21.26 -0.21 15.30
C ALA A 111 -22.70 0.09 14.86
N ASN A 112 -23.60 0.36 15.81
CA ASN A 112 -24.99 0.76 15.53
C ASN A 112 -25.02 2.07 14.73
N TRP A 113 -24.25 3.07 15.15
CA TRP A 113 -24.13 4.34 14.45
C TRP A 113 -23.61 4.19 13.01
N LYS A 114 -22.63 3.31 12.77
CA LYS A 114 -22.16 3.01 11.41
C LYS A 114 -23.26 2.38 10.55
N ALA A 115 -24.02 1.44 11.11
CA ALA A 115 -25.13 0.79 10.41
C ALA A 115 -26.25 1.79 10.08
N GLU A 116 -26.61 2.68 11.00
CA GLU A 116 -27.56 3.77 10.78
C GLU A 116 -27.11 4.68 9.64
N LYS A 117 -25.84 5.11 9.64
CA LYS A 117 -25.28 5.96 8.59
C LYS A 117 -25.24 5.29 7.22
N GLU A 118 -24.95 3.99 7.17
CA GLU A 118 -24.99 3.21 5.93
C GLU A 118 -26.42 3.10 5.38
N LEU A 119 -27.42 2.89 6.25
CA LEU A 119 -28.84 2.90 5.91
C LEU A 119 -29.32 4.27 5.42
N GLU A 120 -28.94 5.36 6.09
CA GLU A 120 -29.25 6.73 5.65
C GLU A 120 -28.69 7.02 4.26
N ARG A 121 -27.43 6.63 4.00
CA ARG A 121 -26.79 6.79 2.68
C ARG A 121 -27.47 5.96 1.59
N SER A 122 -28.13 4.86 1.95
CA SER A 122 -28.78 3.93 1.00
C SER A 122 -30.22 4.32 0.64
N ARG A 123 -30.85 5.23 1.38
CA ARG A 123 -32.18 5.74 1.04
C ARG A 123 -32.05 6.82 -0.05
N PRO A 124 -32.62 6.62 -1.25
CA PRO A 124 -32.74 7.71 -2.21
C PRO A 124 -33.70 8.76 -1.65
N SER A 125 -33.34 10.04 -1.80
CA SER A 125 -34.14 11.21 -1.43
C SER A 125 -35.43 11.30 -2.22
#